data_AF-D3NSY4-F1
#
_entry.id   AF-D3NSY4-F1
#
_cell.length_a   1.000
_cell.length_b   1.000
_cell.length_c   1.000
_cell.angle_alpha   90.00
_cell.angle_beta   90.00
_cell.angle_gamma   90.00
#
_symmetry.space_group_name_H-M   'P 1'
#
loop_
_entity.id
_entity.type
_entity.pdbx_description
1 polymer ?
#
loop_
_entity_poly.entity_id
_entity_poly.type
_entity_poly.pdbx_seq_one_letter_code
_entity_poly.pdbx_strand_id
1 'polypeptide(L)'
;MLPGERKSVEPMAARVDPGRVGAAHQSLHHFVAKAAWDDRAVLDAVRDLVLPALLEGGPLRFWIIDDTGMPKKGRHSVGVARQYCGQIGKQDNCQVAVSLSLANDHASLPIACRLYLPETWANDPIRRAKAGIPDAVAFQTKPAIALDQIRAAVAAGLPPGVVLMDAGYGTDTDLRAGIGALGLIYVAGIQSSTSLWPPGVTPLPPKPWSGTGRPPKLLRRGPGHEPVAAKALAQGLAPAAWPTVTWREGTNAPLTSRFAAVRVHPAHRDNERAELRPAEWLLVEWPEDEDEPTKYWLSTLPDTTSLDDLVGTAKGRWRIERDYLELKQEFGLGHYEGRGWRGFHHHATFCIAAYGFLGSCPTGWCISPPV
;
A
#
# COMPACT_ATOMS: atom_id res chain seq x y z
N MET A 1 18.99 -5.10 -24.49
CA MET A 1 17.55 -5.10 -24.86
C MET A 1 17.42 -4.80 -26.35
N LEU A 2 16.43 -5.38 -27.04
CA LEU A 2 16.16 -5.05 -28.45
C LEU A 2 15.54 -3.64 -28.57
N PRO A 3 15.89 -2.83 -29.58
CA PRO A 3 15.40 -1.45 -29.73
C PRO A 3 13.88 -1.37 -30.03
N GLY A 4 13.19 -0.37 -29.44
CA GLY A 4 11.76 -0.12 -29.66
C GLY A 4 11.07 0.82 -28.67
N GLU A 5 10.30 1.79 -29.18
CA GLU A 5 9.63 2.84 -28.36
C GLU A 5 8.30 2.39 -27.71
N ARG A 6 7.64 1.32 -28.20
CA ARG A 6 6.37 0.82 -27.65
C ARG A 6 6.32 -0.70 -27.51
N LYS A 7 6.04 -1.18 -26.28
CA LYS A 7 5.99 -2.60 -25.89
C LYS A 7 4.60 -3.24 -26.14
N SER A 8 4.01 -3.05 -27.32
CA SER A 8 2.76 -3.77 -27.68
C SER A 8 3.06 -5.16 -28.25
N VAL A 9 2.06 -6.05 -28.22
CA VAL A 9 2.22 -7.48 -28.60
C VAL A 9 2.74 -7.66 -30.02
N GLU A 10 2.25 -6.86 -30.97
CA GLU A 10 2.63 -6.97 -32.38
C GLU A 10 4.10 -6.59 -32.66
N PRO A 11 4.61 -5.43 -32.21
CA PRO A 11 6.05 -5.14 -32.26
C PRO A 11 6.92 -6.17 -31.52
N MET A 12 6.44 -6.76 -30.41
CA MET A 12 7.17 -7.84 -29.74
C MET A 12 7.21 -9.11 -30.61
N ALA A 13 6.08 -9.50 -31.20
CA ALA A 13 5.99 -10.64 -32.11
C ALA A 13 6.93 -10.48 -33.31
N ALA A 14 6.95 -9.29 -33.92
CA ALA A 14 7.82 -8.98 -35.06
C ALA A 14 9.31 -9.07 -34.73
N ARG A 15 9.70 -8.87 -33.47
CA ARG A 15 11.10 -8.99 -33.01
C ARG A 15 11.47 -10.42 -32.63
N VAL A 16 10.56 -11.15 -31.99
CA VAL A 16 10.82 -12.50 -31.49
C VAL A 16 10.77 -13.53 -32.62
N ASP A 17 9.85 -13.37 -33.58
CA ASP A 17 9.75 -14.24 -34.76
C ASP A 17 9.35 -13.41 -36.01
N PRO A 18 10.31 -12.69 -36.63
CA PRO A 18 10.05 -11.85 -37.80
C PRO A 18 9.45 -12.63 -38.99
N GLY A 19 9.75 -13.92 -39.10
CA GLY A 19 9.26 -14.78 -40.18
C GLY A 19 7.81 -15.26 -39.98
N ARG A 20 7.27 -15.18 -38.76
CA ARG A 20 5.91 -15.64 -38.41
C ARG A 20 5.19 -14.69 -37.45
N VAL A 21 5.27 -13.38 -37.72
CA VAL A 21 4.70 -12.32 -36.87
C VAL A 21 3.26 -12.60 -36.47
N GLY A 22 2.41 -13.04 -37.41
CA GLY A 22 1.01 -13.35 -37.12
C GLY A 22 0.83 -14.49 -36.11
N ALA A 23 1.60 -15.58 -36.25
CA ALA A 23 1.54 -16.70 -35.31
C ALA A 23 2.11 -16.31 -33.93
N ALA A 24 3.24 -15.60 -33.91
CA ALA A 24 3.84 -15.09 -32.68
C ALA A 24 2.91 -14.10 -31.95
N HIS A 25 2.23 -13.21 -32.67
CA HIS A 25 1.24 -12.30 -32.11
C HIS A 25 0.09 -13.06 -31.45
N GLN A 26 -0.49 -14.05 -32.14
CA GLN A 26 -1.58 -14.86 -31.57
C GLN A 26 -1.12 -15.65 -30.34
N SER A 27 0.09 -16.22 -30.37
CA SER A 27 0.67 -16.94 -29.25
C SER A 27 0.87 -16.04 -28.03
N LEU A 28 1.52 -14.89 -28.19
CA LEU A 28 1.74 -13.92 -27.11
C LEU A 28 0.43 -13.37 -26.56
N HIS A 29 -0.53 -13.03 -27.43
CA HIS A 29 -1.84 -12.57 -27.01
C HIS A 29 -2.60 -13.65 -26.23
N HIS A 30 -2.61 -14.91 -26.70
CA HIS A 30 -3.22 -16.02 -25.98
C HIS A 30 -2.55 -16.23 -24.62
N PHE A 31 -1.22 -16.20 -24.59
CA PHE A 31 -0.43 -16.40 -23.39
C PHE A 31 -0.75 -15.38 -22.30
N VAL A 32 -0.90 -14.10 -22.66
CA VAL A 32 -1.25 -13.04 -21.69
C VAL A 32 -2.75 -13.01 -21.40
N ALA A 33 -3.63 -13.23 -22.38
CA ALA A 33 -5.06 -12.97 -22.20
C ALA A 33 -5.88 -14.18 -21.73
N LYS A 34 -5.42 -15.41 -22.01
CA LYS A 34 -6.28 -16.61 -21.96
C LYS A 34 -5.63 -17.85 -21.34
N ALA A 35 -4.32 -18.04 -21.50
CA ALA A 35 -3.62 -19.26 -21.07
C ALA A 35 -3.93 -19.60 -19.60
N ALA A 36 -3.88 -20.89 -19.25
CA ALA A 36 -4.35 -21.37 -17.95
C ALA A 36 -3.26 -21.42 -16.87
N TRP A 37 -2.26 -20.53 -16.93
CA TRP A 37 -1.26 -20.43 -15.87
C TRP A 37 -1.76 -19.56 -14.72
N ASP A 38 -1.32 -19.91 -13.52
CA ASP A 38 -1.69 -19.27 -12.26
C ASP A 38 -0.76 -18.07 -12.01
N ASP A 39 -1.32 -16.86 -11.99
CA ASP A 39 -0.57 -15.63 -11.75
C ASP A 39 0.07 -15.58 -10.37
N ARG A 40 -0.58 -16.15 -9.35
CA ARG A 40 -0.02 -16.20 -8.01
C ARG A 40 1.19 -17.11 -7.96
N ALA A 41 1.11 -18.30 -8.58
CA ALA A 41 2.23 -19.23 -8.62
C ALA A 41 3.45 -18.62 -9.34
N VAL A 42 3.23 -17.85 -10.41
CA VAL A 42 4.32 -17.15 -11.11
C VAL A 42 4.91 -16.02 -10.26
N LEU A 43 4.08 -15.22 -9.58
CA LEU A 43 4.57 -14.18 -8.66
C LEU A 43 5.35 -14.78 -7.49
N ASP A 44 4.93 -15.92 -6.95
CA ASP A 44 5.65 -16.63 -5.90
C ASP A 44 7.03 -17.11 -6.42
N ALA A 45 7.09 -17.66 -7.63
CA ALA A 45 8.36 -18.04 -8.27
C ALA A 45 9.29 -16.85 -8.54
N VAL A 46 8.74 -15.71 -8.97
CA VAL A 46 9.50 -14.46 -9.15
C VAL A 46 10.06 -13.98 -7.81
N ARG A 47 9.24 -13.98 -6.75
CA ARG A 47 9.68 -13.65 -5.39
C ARG A 47 10.83 -14.55 -4.98
N ASP A 48 10.70 -15.86 -5.12
CA ASP A 48 11.70 -16.81 -4.64
C ASP A 48 13.03 -16.68 -5.41
N LEU A 49 12.97 -16.26 -6.68
CA LEU A 49 14.16 -15.97 -7.49
C LEU A 49 14.83 -14.64 -7.11
N VAL A 50 14.05 -13.59 -6.84
CA VAL A 50 14.56 -12.21 -6.66
C VAL A 50 14.90 -11.89 -5.21
N LEU A 51 14.18 -12.47 -4.26
CA LEU A 51 14.32 -12.15 -2.83
C LEU A 51 15.75 -12.40 -2.30
N PRO A 52 16.47 -13.48 -2.67
CA PRO A 52 17.86 -13.66 -2.26
C PRO A 52 18.76 -12.48 -2.67
N ALA A 53 18.67 -12.04 -3.94
CA ALA A 53 19.45 -10.90 -4.44
C ALA A 53 19.07 -9.58 -3.75
N LEU A 54 17.78 -9.40 -3.43
CA LEU A 54 17.34 -8.25 -2.63
C LEU A 54 17.99 -8.26 -1.25
N LEU A 55 18.05 -9.44 -0.60
CA LEU A 55 18.62 -9.60 0.75
C LEU A 55 20.15 -9.49 0.78
N GLU A 56 20.87 -9.74 -0.33
CA GLU A 56 22.29 -9.43 -0.46
C GLU A 56 22.57 -7.93 -0.29
N GLY A 57 21.64 -7.08 -0.74
CA GLY A 57 21.72 -5.63 -0.55
C GLY A 57 21.46 -5.19 0.90
N GLY A 58 20.89 -6.05 1.75
CA GLY A 58 20.60 -5.73 3.15
C GLY A 58 19.30 -6.37 3.64
N PRO A 59 19.08 -6.38 4.97
CA PRO A 59 17.91 -7.02 5.56
C PRO A 59 16.62 -6.36 5.09
N LEU A 60 15.57 -7.15 4.92
CA LEU A 60 14.24 -6.64 4.65
C LEU A 60 13.80 -5.70 5.79
N ARG A 61 13.34 -4.50 5.44
CA ARG A 61 12.91 -3.50 6.41
C ARG A 61 11.42 -3.26 6.41
N PHE A 62 10.78 -3.32 5.23
CA PHE A 62 9.42 -2.85 5.06
C PHE A 62 8.55 -3.84 4.29
N TRP A 63 7.29 -3.90 4.72
CA TRP A 63 6.17 -4.46 3.96
C TRP A 63 5.26 -3.30 3.60
N ILE A 64 5.23 -2.88 2.34
CA ILE A 64 4.55 -1.65 1.98
C ILE A 64 3.25 -1.97 1.25
N ILE A 65 2.14 -1.47 1.81
CA ILE A 65 0.82 -1.48 1.17
C ILE A 65 0.66 -0.19 0.38
N ASP A 66 0.19 -0.34 -0.84
CA ASP A 66 -0.21 0.79 -1.67
C ASP A 66 -1.21 0.34 -2.74
N ASP A 67 -1.88 1.31 -3.38
CA ASP A 67 -2.61 1.04 -4.61
C ASP A 67 -2.17 1.92 -5.77
N THR A 68 -2.42 1.39 -6.96
CA THR A 68 -2.05 2.07 -8.17
C THR A 68 -3.23 2.16 -9.11
N GLY A 69 -3.56 3.39 -9.49
CA GLY A 69 -4.62 3.70 -10.45
C GLY A 69 -4.11 3.72 -11.88
N MET A 70 -4.85 3.10 -12.78
CA MET A 70 -4.63 3.09 -14.23
C MET A 70 -5.84 3.73 -14.92
N PRO A 71 -5.71 4.97 -15.43
CA PRO A 71 -6.78 5.63 -16.17
C PRO A 71 -7.25 4.79 -17.36
N LYS A 72 -8.57 4.73 -17.57
CA LYS A 72 -9.18 4.01 -18.68
C LYS A 72 -10.27 4.85 -19.34
N LYS A 73 -10.49 4.59 -20.64
CA LYS A 73 -11.65 5.12 -21.37
C LYS A 73 -12.68 4.02 -21.58
N GLY A 74 -13.96 4.37 -21.53
CA GLY A 74 -15.06 3.43 -21.68
C GLY A 74 -15.40 2.64 -20.41
N ARG A 75 -16.25 1.62 -20.58
CA ARG A 75 -16.90 0.88 -19.47
C ARG A 75 -16.65 -0.63 -19.49
N HIS A 76 -15.77 -1.11 -20.38
CA HIS A 76 -15.63 -2.54 -20.65
C HIS A 76 -14.36 -3.18 -20.06
N SER A 77 -13.37 -2.41 -19.65
CA SER A 77 -12.22 -2.96 -18.92
C SER A 77 -12.67 -3.43 -17.54
N VAL A 78 -12.30 -4.65 -17.17
CA VAL A 78 -12.67 -5.26 -15.88
C VAL A 78 -12.40 -4.33 -14.70
N GLY A 79 -13.35 -4.17 -13.79
CA GLY A 79 -13.18 -3.36 -12.59
C GLY A 79 -13.03 -1.85 -12.82
N VAL A 80 -13.22 -1.35 -14.05
CA VAL A 80 -13.17 0.10 -14.31
C VAL A 80 -14.37 0.81 -13.69
N ALA A 81 -14.12 1.86 -12.92
CA ALA A 81 -15.15 2.70 -12.33
C ALA A 81 -14.63 4.13 -12.11
N ARG A 82 -15.55 5.07 -11.85
CA ARG A 82 -15.19 6.39 -11.35
C ARG A 82 -14.77 6.25 -9.88
N GLN A 83 -13.48 6.40 -9.62
CA GLN A 83 -12.88 6.27 -8.30
C GLN A 83 -11.62 7.13 -8.22
N TYR A 84 -11.08 7.34 -7.02
CA TYR A 84 -9.84 8.09 -6.86
C TYR A 84 -8.70 7.37 -7.59
N CYS A 85 -7.98 8.11 -8.43
CA CYS A 85 -6.88 7.61 -9.22
C CYS A 85 -5.61 8.38 -8.85
N GLY A 86 -4.71 7.73 -8.11
CA GLY A 86 -3.48 8.37 -7.63
C GLY A 86 -2.63 8.98 -8.75
N GLN A 87 -2.59 8.36 -9.92
CA GLN A 87 -1.82 8.85 -11.08
C GLN A 87 -2.24 10.24 -11.57
N ILE A 88 -3.51 10.62 -11.40
CA ILE A 88 -4.05 11.91 -11.86
C ILE A 88 -4.50 12.80 -10.69
N GLY A 89 -4.31 12.35 -9.44
CA GLY A 89 -4.64 13.09 -8.23
C GLY A 89 -6.13 13.38 -8.00
N LYS A 90 -7.04 12.73 -8.73
CA LYS A 90 -8.49 13.01 -8.67
C LYS A 90 -9.36 11.80 -8.94
N GLN A 91 -10.66 11.94 -8.70
CA GLN A 91 -11.63 10.94 -9.13
C GLN A 91 -11.81 10.97 -10.65
N ASP A 92 -11.60 9.82 -11.29
CA ASP A 92 -11.86 9.63 -12.71
C ASP A 92 -12.11 8.14 -13.00
N ASN A 93 -12.40 7.82 -14.24
CA ASN A 93 -12.58 6.45 -14.70
C ASN A 93 -11.24 5.72 -14.76
N CYS A 94 -11.01 4.81 -13.82
CA CYS A 94 -9.77 4.04 -13.75
C CYS A 94 -10.01 2.62 -13.22
N GLN A 95 -9.04 1.76 -13.47
CA GLN A 95 -8.82 0.53 -12.71
C GLN A 95 -7.88 0.85 -11.55
N VAL A 96 -8.01 0.14 -10.44
CA VAL A 96 -7.08 0.26 -9.31
C VAL A 96 -6.63 -1.13 -8.90
N ALA A 97 -5.34 -1.33 -8.68
CA ALA A 97 -4.80 -2.56 -8.13
C ALA A 97 -4.12 -2.31 -6.79
N VAL A 98 -4.40 -3.16 -5.81
CA VAL A 98 -3.80 -3.16 -4.48
C VAL A 98 -2.59 -4.07 -4.49
N SER A 99 -1.48 -3.59 -3.95
CA SER A 99 -0.23 -4.35 -3.88
C SER A 99 0.30 -4.48 -2.46
N LEU A 100 1.10 -5.53 -2.28
CA LEU A 100 2.05 -5.65 -1.20
C LEU A 100 3.45 -5.76 -1.80
N SER A 101 4.38 -4.92 -1.37
CA SER A 101 5.79 -5.00 -1.75
C SER A 101 6.69 -5.22 -0.55
N LEU A 102 7.75 -5.98 -0.77
CA LEU A 102 8.87 -6.15 0.15
C LEU A 102 9.93 -5.08 -0.18
N ALA A 103 10.52 -4.43 0.81
CA ALA A 103 11.59 -3.45 0.59
C ALA A 103 12.67 -3.45 1.67
N ASN A 104 13.89 -3.15 1.27
CA ASN A 104 15.00 -2.75 2.15
C ASN A 104 15.47 -1.33 1.78
N ASP A 105 16.67 -0.95 2.24
CA ASP A 105 17.23 0.37 1.95
C ASP A 105 17.79 0.56 0.53
N HIS A 106 17.77 -0.49 -0.29
CA HIS A 106 18.41 -0.49 -1.60
C HIS A 106 17.42 -0.82 -2.73
N ALA A 107 16.49 -1.73 -2.48
CA ALA A 107 15.56 -2.26 -3.47
C ALA A 107 14.20 -2.62 -2.86
N SER A 108 13.26 -2.87 -3.75
CA SER A 108 11.91 -3.32 -3.44
C SER A 108 11.41 -4.30 -4.49
N LEU A 109 10.40 -5.09 -4.12
CA LEU A 109 9.77 -6.07 -4.99
C LEU A 109 8.28 -6.19 -4.64
N PRO A 110 7.36 -5.87 -5.57
CA PRO A 110 5.96 -6.25 -5.44
C PRO A 110 5.82 -7.77 -5.43
N ILE A 111 5.20 -8.32 -4.39
CA ILE A 111 4.97 -9.78 -4.23
C ILE A 111 3.50 -10.16 -4.37
N ALA A 112 2.60 -9.18 -4.36
CA ALA A 112 1.20 -9.37 -4.64
C ALA A 112 0.64 -8.15 -5.37
N CYS A 113 -0.25 -8.39 -6.33
CA CYS A 113 -0.98 -7.35 -7.04
C CYS A 113 -2.36 -7.90 -7.40
N ARG A 114 -3.42 -7.28 -6.86
CA ARG A 114 -4.80 -7.71 -7.12
C ARG A 114 -5.63 -6.53 -7.59
N LEU A 115 -6.33 -6.71 -8.69
CA LEU A 115 -7.30 -5.74 -9.18
C LEU A 115 -8.42 -5.56 -8.14
N TYR A 116 -8.65 -4.33 -7.71
CA TYR A 116 -9.83 -3.97 -6.93
C TYR A 116 -11.06 -4.07 -7.83
N LEU A 117 -12.03 -4.87 -7.40
CA LEU A 117 -13.32 -5.03 -8.08
C LEU A 117 -14.37 -4.18 -7.38
N PRO A 118 -14.79 -3.03 -7.95
CA PRO A 118 -15.81 -2.19 -7.33
C PRO A 118 -17.12 -2.97 -7.13
N GLU A 119 -17.89 -2.62 -6.10
CA GLU A 119 -19.14 -3.30 -5.76
C GLU A 119 -20.13 -3.35 -6.95
N THR A 120 -20.20 -2.27 -7.73
CA THR A 120 -21.00 -2.19 -8.97
C THR A 120 -20.60 -3.22 -10.03
N TRP A 121 -19.35 -3.68 -10.04
CA TRP A 121 -18.90 -4.78 -10.89
C TRP A 121 -19.11 -6.14 -10.22
N ALA A 122 -18.82 -6.23 -8.93
CA ALA A 122 -18.96 -7.47 -8.17
C ALA A 122 -20.41 -7.98 -8.15
N ASN A 123 -21.38 -7.07 -8.23
CA ASN A 123 -22.82 -7.35 -8.23
C ASN A 123 -23.46 -7.33 -9.63
N ASP A 124 -22.69 -7.30 -10.73
CA ASP A 124 -23.19 -7.35 -12.11
C ASP A 124 -22.80 -8.68 -12.80
N PRO A 125 -23.68 -9.70 -12.79
CA PRO A 125 -23.41 -11.00 -13.40
C PRO A 125 -23.01 -10.94 -14.87
N ILE A 126 -23.57 -10.00 -15.64
CA ILE A 126 -23.31 -9.88 -17.08
C ILE A 126 -21.88 -9.37 -17.31
N ARG A 127 -21.45 -8.35 -16.55
CA ARG A 127 -20.08 -7.85 -16.63
C ARG A 127 -19.07 -8.88 -16.14
N ARG A 128 -19.38 -9.59 -15.06
CA ARG A 128 -18.54 -10.66 -14.52
C ARG A 128 -18.28 -11.75 -15.56
N ALA A 129 -19.34 -12.27 -16.17
CA ALA A 129 -19.24 -13.29 -17.22
C ALA A 129 -18.43 -12.78 -18.41
N LYS A 130 -18.72 -11.58 -18.92
CA LYS A 130 -17.99 -10.99 -20.07
C LYS A 130 -16.50 -10.76 -19.81
N ALA A 131 -16.14 -10.36 -18.59
CA ALA A 131 -14.76 -10.15 -18.19
C ALA A 131 -14.05 -11.43 -17.71
N GLY A 132 -14.76 -12.55 -17.58
CA GLY A 132 -14.21 -13.79 -17.06
C GLY A 132 -13.74 -13.67 -15.60
N ILE A 133 -14.49 -12.95 -14.76
CA ILE A 133 -14.21 -12.84 -13.32
C ILE A 133 -14.58 -14.19 -12.66
N PRO A 134 -13.67 -14.83 -11.91
CA PRO A 134 -13.96 -16.09 -11.22
C PRO A 134 -15.11 -15.94 -10.19
N ASP A 135 -15.91 -17.01 -10.02
CA ASP A 135 -17.08 -16.99 -9.12
C ASP A 135 -16.71 -16.69 -7.66
N ALA A 136 -15.55 -17.18 -7.21
CA ALA A 136 -15.03 -16.93 -5.87
C ALA A 136 -14.68 -15.44 -5.60
N VAL A 137 -14.52 -14.62 -6.65
CA VAL A 137 -14.20 -13.19 -6.48
C VAL A 137 -15.48 -12.42 -6.14
N ALA A 138 -15.66 -12.13 -4.85
CA ALA A 138 -16.69 -11.22 -4.34
C ALA A 138 -16.15 -9.79 -4.15
N PHE A 139 -17.04 -8.85 -3.84
CA PHE A 139 -16.62 -7.52 -3.41
C PHE A 139 -15.78 -7.61 -2.14
N GLN A 140 -14.66 -6.90 -2.12
CA GLN A 140 -13.81 -6.72 -0.95
C GLN A 140 -13.26 -5.30 -0.97
N THR A 141 -13.21 -4.64 0.19
CA THR A 141 -12.59 -3.31 0.30
C THR A 141 -11.08 -3.41 0.04
N LYS A 142 -10.45 -2.30 -0.37
CA LYS A 142 -9.00 -2.29 -0.57
C LYS A 142 -8.21 -2.64 0.71
N PRO A 143 -8.56 -2.13 1.91
CA PRO A 143 -7.93 -2.57 3.16
C PRO A 143 -8.07 -4.07 3.41
N ALA A 144 -9.21 -4.68 3.11
CA ALA A 144 -9.40 -6.13 3.24
C ALA A 144 -8.48 -6.91 2.27
N ILE A 145 -8.37 -6.45 1.03
CA ILE A 145 -7.43 -7.05 0.04
C ILE A 145 -5.98 -6.96 0.56
N ALA A 146 -5.57 -5.80 1.07
CA ALA A 146 -4.23 -5.60 1.62
C ALA A 146 -3.96 -6.53 2.82
N LEU A 147 -4.93 -6.68 3.74
CA LEU A 147 -4.81 -7.59 4.87
C LEU A 147 -4.71 -9.05 4.42
N ASP A 148 -5.47 -9.48 3.41
CA ASP A 148 -5.36 -10.83 2.84
C ASP A 148 -4.00 -11.06 2.17
N GLN A 149 -3.42 -10.04 1.52
CA GLN A 149 -2.05 -10.11 0.98
C GLN A 149 -1.01 -10.27 2.10
N ILE A 150 -1.14 -9.53 3.21
CA ILE A 150 -0.27 -9.66 4.38
C ILE A 150 -0.42 -11.05 5.01
N ARG A 151 -1.65 -11.55 5.19
CA ARG A 151 -1.89 -12.91 5.71
C ARG A 151 -1.21 -13.97 4.84
N ALA A 152 -1.29 -13.82 3.52
CA ALA A 152 -0.62 -14.74 2.61
C ALA A 152 0.91 -14.66 2.71
N ALA A 153 1.48 -13.47 2.89
CA ALA A 153 2.91 -13.27 3.12
C ALA A 153 3.39 -13.91 4.45
N VAL A 154 2.62 -13.74 5.52
CA VAL A 154 2.89 -14.40 6.82
C VAL A 154 2.80 -15.92 6.69
N ALA A 155 1.74 -16.43 6.03
CA ALA A 155 1.57 -17.87 5.81
C ALA A 155 2.69 -18.49 4.95
N ALA A 156 3.27 -17.71 4.04
CA ALA A 156 4.43 -18.11 3.25
C ALA A 156 5.76 -18.04 4.04
N GLY A 157 5.76 -17.62 5.30
CA GLY A 157 6.95 -17.55 6.15
C GLY A 157 7.94 -16.46 5.75
N LEU A 158 7.47 -15.39 5.08
CA LEU A 158 8.34 -14.30 4.66
C LEU A 158 8.90 -13.54 5.88
N PRO A 159 10.18 -13.09 5.84
CA PRO A 159 10.74 -12.28 6.90
C PRO A 159 9.86 -11.05 7.17
N PRO A 160 9.48 -10.77 8.43
CA PRO A 160 8.64 -9.64 8.74
C PRO A 160 9.41 -8.33 8.57
N GLY A 161 8.73 -7.30 8.07
CA GLY A 161 9.19 -5.92 8.07
C GLY A 161 8.15 -5.00 8.72
N VAL A 162 8.51 -3.73 8.95
CA VAL A 162 7.54 -2.73 9.39
C VAL A 162 6.53 -2.50 8.27
N VAL A 163 5.24 -2.65 8.59
CA VAL A 163 4.19 -2.44 7.60
C VAL A 163 3.99 -0.94 7.38
N LEU A 164 4.21 -0.46 6.16
CA LEU A 164 4.03 0.95 5.79
C LEU A 164 2.78 1.13 4.91
N MET A 165 1.97 2.15 5.19
CA MET A 165 0.78 2.47 4.41
C MET A 165 0.43 3.98 4.48
N ASP A 166 -0.26 4.54 3.49
CA ASP A 166 -0.76 5.93 3.53
C ASP A 166 -2.06 6.08 4.31
N ALA A 167 -2.56 7.32 4.40
CA ALA A 167 -3.86 7.67 4.96
C ALA A 167 -5.08 7.00 4.31
N GLY A 168 -4.97 6.55 3.05
CA GLY A 168 -6.03 5.80 2.36
C GLY A 168 -6.24 4.40 2.95
N TYR A 169 -5.20 3.83 3.56
CA TYR A 169 -5.25 2.54 4.26
C TYR A 169 -5.19 2.71 5.77
N GLY A 170 -4.28 3.54 6.26
CA GLY A 170 -3.95 3.64 7.68
C GLY A 170 -5.03 4.29 8.53
N THR A 171 -6.03 4.95 7.94
CA THR A 171 -7.24 5.39 8.67
C THR A 171 -8.14 4.20 9.03
N ASP A 172 -8.06 3.09 8.29
CA ASP A 172 -8.86 1.88 8.53
C ASP A 172 -8.40 1.15 9.81
N THR A 173 -9.27 1.15 10.82
CA THR A 173 -8.94 0.60 12.15
C THR A 173 -8.89 -0.92 12.15
N ASP A 174 -9.69 -1.58 11.31
CA ASP A 174 -9.75 -3.03 11.25
C ASP A 174 -8.50 -3.60 10.56
N LEU A 175 -7.97 -2.90 9.54
CA LEU A 175 -6.69 -3.20 8.93
C LEU A 175 -5.55 -3.10 9.95
N ARG A 176 -5.44 -1.98 10.68
CA ARG A 176 -4.41 -1.79 11.72
C ARG A 176 -4.50 -2.87 12.80
N ALA A 177 -5.71 -3.16 13.28
CA ALA A 177 -5.94 -4.22 14.26
C ALA A 177 -5.59 -5.61 13.70
N GLY A 178 -5.91 -5.89 12.44
CA GLY A 178 -5.57 -7.13 11.74
C GLY A 178 -4.07 -7.34 11.60
N ILE A 179 -3.31 -6.28 11.29
CA ILE A 179 -1.85 -6.31 11.24
C ILE A 179 -1.26 -6.60 12.63
N GLY A 180 -1.74 -5.91 13.66
CA GLY A 180 -1.31 -6.17 15.05
C GLY A 180 -1.63 -7.59 15.52
N ALA A 181 -2.79 -8.15 15.12
CA ALA A 181 -3.17 -9.53 15.43
C ALA A 181 -2.27 -10.58 14.75
N LEU A 182 -1.57 -10.21 13.68
CA LEU A 182 -0.54 -11.04 13.03
C LEU A 182 0.83 -10.89 13.69
N GLY A 183 0.95 -10.10 14.76
CA GLY A 183 2.23 -9.84 15.45
C GLY A 183 3.15 -8.89 14.69
N LEU A 184 2.64 -8.18 13.69
CA LEU A 184 3.41 -7.22 12.89
C LEU A 184 3.28 -5.81 13.46
N ILE A 185 4.35 -5.02 13.31
CA ILE A 185 4.38 -3.60 13.64
C ILE A 185 4.15 -2.76 12.38
N TYR A 186 3.59 -1.56 12.53
CA TYR A 186 3.30 -0.67 11.42
C TYR A 186 3.70 0.77 11.67
N VAL A 187 3.85 1.52 10.57
CA VAL A 187 3.74 2.97 10.50
C VAL A 187 2.69 3.31 9.44
N ALA A 188 1.55 3.81 9.88
CA ALA A 188 0.36 4.01 9.08
C ALA A 188 0.05 5.50 8.98
N GLY A 189 0.10 6.04 7.77
CA GLY A 189 -0.42 7.38 7.51
C GLY A 189 -1.90 7.43 7.89
N ILE A 190 -2.34 8.54 8.45
CA ILE A 190 -3.73 8.75 8.88
C ILE A 190 -4.24 10.10 8.41
N GLN A 191 -5.56 10.26 8.37
CA GLN A 191 -6.18 11.57 8.14
C GLN A 191 -6.05 12.47 9.37
N SER A 192 -5.97 13.77 9.14
CA SER A 192 -5.95 14.81 10.18
C SER A 192 -7.16 14.78 11.13
N SER A 193 -8.29 14.28 10.63
CA SER A 193 -9.55 14.08 11.36
C SER A 193 -9.59 12.81 12.23
N THR A 194 -8.57 11.97 12.17
CA THR A 194 -8.51 10.73 12.96
C THR A 194 -8.61 11.07 14.44
N SER A 195 -9.56 10.44 15.13
CA SER A 195 -9.85 10.71 16.53
C SER A 195 -8.89 9.94 17.43
N LEU A 196 -8.29 10.63 18.40
CA LEU A 196 -7.25 10.13 19.29
C LEU A 196 -7.52 10.58 20.73
N TRP A 197 -7.17 9.73 21.69
CA TRP A 197 -7.06 10.08 23.09
C TRP A 197 -5.70 10.75 23.33
N PRO A 198 -5.67 12.03 23.74
CA PRO A 198 -4.41 12.74 23.96
C PRO A 198 -3.67 12.20 25.20
N PRO A 199 -2.36 12.49 25.33
CA PRO A 199 -1.59 12.09 26.50
C PRO A 199 -2.27 12.50 27.81
N GLY A 200 -2.41 11.55 28.74
CA GLY A 200 -3.02 11.80 30.05
C GLY A 200 -4.55 11.84 30.08
N VAL A 201 -5.24 11.72 28.94
CA VAL A 201 -6.70 11.64 28.87
C VAL A 201 -7.11 10.26 28.39
N THR A 202 -7.94 9.56 29.17
CA THR A 202 -8.47 8.24 28.82
C THR A 202 -9.99 8.26 28.89
N PRO A 203 -10.70 7.33 28.22
CA PRO A 203 -12.13 7.18 28.42
C PRO A 203 -12.45 6.84 29.88
N LEU A 204 -13.66 7.19 30.30
CA LEU A 204 -14.21 6.83 31.60
C LEU A 204 -14.49 5.32 31.67
N PRO A 205 -14.34 4.68 32.84
CA PRO A 205 -14.69 3.28 33.01
C PRO A 205 -16.22 3.07 32.87
N PRO A 206 -16.66 1.81 32.72
CA PRO A 206 -18.07 1.45 32.78
C PRO A 206 -18.74 2.00 34.05
N LYS A 207 -20.05 2.29 33.99
CA LYS A 207 -20.78 2.73 35.19
C LYS A 207 -20.69 1.66 36.29
N PRO A 208 -20.70 2.02 37.58
CA PRO A 208 -20.94 1.05 38.64
C PRO A 208 -22.25 0.30 38.38
N TRP A 209 -22.26 -1.01 38.59
CA TRP A 209 -23.48 -1.80 38.41
C TRP A 209 -24.49 -1.49 39.52
N SER A 210 -25.75 -1.26 39.13
CA SER A 210 -26.84 -0.88 40.04
C SER A 210 -27.47 -2.06 40.80
N GLY A 211 -26.96 -3.29 40.63
CA GLY A 211 -27.54 -4.51 41.21
C GLY A 211 -28.71 -5.10 40.40
N THR A 212 -29.12 -4.47 39.31
CA THR A 212 -30.23 -4.90 38.45
C THR A 212 -29.82 -4.88 36.98
N GLY A 213 -30.30 -5.87 36.21
CA GLY A 213 -29.98 -6.01 34.79
C GLY A 213 -28.52 -6.41 34.51
N ARG A 214 -28.11 -6.32 33.24
CA ARG A 214 -26.77 -6.71 32.79
C ARG A 214 -25.71 -5.70 33.27
N PRO A 215 -24.61 -6.15 33.91
CA PRO A 215 -23.51 -5.26 34.29
C PRO A 215 -22.94 -4.49 33.08
N PRO A 216 -22.80 -3.16 33.17
CA PRO A 216 -22.17 -2.37 32.12
C PRO A 216 -20.69 -2.75 32.02
N LYS A 217 -20.21 -2.95 30.78
CA LYS A 217 -18.82 -3.36 30.53
C LYS A 217 -18.04 -2.40 29.65
N LEU A 218 -18.71 -1.40 29.07
CA LEU A 218 -18.14 -0.58 28.01
C LEU A 218 -17.59 0.74 28.55
N LEU A 219 -16.48 1.16 27.97
CA LEU A 219 -15.87 2.47 28.20
C LEU A 219 -16.84 3.58 27.80
N ARG A 220 -16.66 4.75 28.41
CA ARG A 220 -17.57 5.88 28.23
C ARG A 220 -16.80 7.16 27.92
N ARG A 221 -17.47 8.06 27.20
CA ARG A 221 -17.03 9.45 27.01
C ARG A 221 -17.83 10.33 27.97
N GLY A 222 -17.24 11.44 28.40
CA GLY A 222 -17.88 12.41 29.27
C GLY A 222 -17.11 13.73 29.27
N PRO A 223 -17.63 14.78 29.93
CA PRO A 223 -16.95 16.07 30.01
C PRO A 223 -15.51 15.93 30.53
N GLY A 224 -14.54 16.43 29.76
CA GLY A 224 -13.10 16.31 30.07
C GLY A 224 -12.48 14.97 29.68
N HIS A 225 -13.27 14.06 29.11
CA HIS A 225 -12.90 12.74 28.61
C HIS A 225 -13.40 12.55 27.18
N GLU A 226 -13.04 13.50 26.32
CA GLU A 226 -13.31 13.48 24.89
C GLU A 226 -12.02 13.21 24.09
N PRO A 227 -12.09 12.36 23.06
CA PRO A 227 -11.01 12.28 22.11
C PRO A 227 -11.00 13.51 21.20
N VAL A 228 -9.83 13.84 20.66
CA VAL A 228 -9.60 14.99 19.79
C VAL A 228 -9.14 14.53 18.41
N ALA A 229 -9.30 15.37 17.39
CA ALA A 229 -8.73 15.10 16.07
C ALA A 229 -7.20 15.19 16.13
N ALA A 230 -6.48 14.38 15.34
CA ALA A 230 -5.03 14.40 15.25
C ALA A 230 -4.47 15.81 14.98
N LYS A 231 -5.13 16.59 14.12
CA LYS A 231 -4.78 18.00 13.85
C LYS A 231 -4.91 18.88 15.09
N ALA A 232 -6.04 18.81 15.79
CA ALA A 232 -6.27 19.62 16.98
C ALA A 232 -5.27 19.28 18.09
N LEU A 233 -4.94 17.99 18.24
CA LEU A 233 -3.89 17.54 19.15
C LEU A 233 -2.52 18.12 18.76
N ALA A 234 -2.15 18.01 17.48
CA ALA A 234 -0.89 18.54 16.97
C ALA A 234 -0.76 20.06 17.18
N GLN A 235 -1.79 20.83 16.87
CA GLN A 235 -1.81 22.29 17.06
C GLN A 235 -1.73 22.71 18.53
N GLY A 236 -2.11 21.82 19.47
CA GLY A 236 -1.97 22.04 20.90
C GLY A 236 -0.58 21.72 21.48
N LEU A 237 0.34 21.18 20.68
CA LEU A 237 1.70 20.87 21.14
C LEU A 237 2.53 22.14 21.30
N ALA A 238 3.36 22.18 22.35
CA ALA A 238 4.25 23.32 22.60
C ALA A 238 5.27 23.49 21.45
N PRO A 239 5.72 24.72 21.14
CA PRO A 239 6.70 24.95 20.07
C PRO A 239 8.00 24.14 20.21
N ALA A 240 8.45 23.88 21.44
CA ALA A 240 9.64 23.06 21.73
C ALA A 240 9.48 21.58 21.35
N ALA A 241 8.26 21.09 21.10
CA ALA A 241 7.98 19.72 20.69
C ALA A 241 8.22 19.46 19.19
N TRP A 242 8.65 20.48 18.43
CA TRP A 242 8.79 20.45 16.97
C TRP A 242 10.24 20.64 16.51
N PRO A 243 11.19 19.75 16.88
CA PRO A 243 12.53 19.82 16.32
C PRO A 243 12.51 19.59 14.80
N THR A 244 13.47 20.21 14.12
CA THR A 244 13.75 19.95 12.71
C THR A 244 14.51 18.64 12.57
N VAL A 245 14.02 17.75 11.72
CA VAL A 245 14.63 16.44 11.43
C VAL A 245 14.97 16.36 9.95
N THR A 246 16.20 15.94 9.65
CA THR A 246 16.68 15.64 8.29
C THR A 246 16.75 14.13 8.12
N TRP A 247 16.03 13.57 7.14
CA TRP A 247 15.92 12.11 6.99
C TRP A 247 16.52 11.56 5.71
N ARG A 248 16.88 12.41 4.74
CA ARG A 248 17.53 11.97 3.50
C ARG A 248 18.18 13.14 2.78
N GLU A 249 19.23 12.87 2.02
CA GLU A 249 19.62 13.75 0.91
C GLU A 249 18.55 13.72 -0.19
N GLY A 250 18.05 14.90 -0.58
CA GLY A 250 17.21 15.06 -1.77
C GLY A 250 18.07 15.29 -3.01
N THR A 251 17.45 15.33 -4.19
CA THR A 251 18.16 15.56 -5.46
C THR A 251 18.85 16.94 -5.50
N ASN A 252 18.30 17.94 -4.79
CA ASN A 252 18.82 19.32 -4.76
C ASN A 252 19.29 19.78 -3.37
N ALA A 253 18.65 19.30 -2.29
CA ALA A 253 18.95 19.67 -0.91
C ALA A 253 18.52 18.54 0.03
N PRO A 254 19.07 18.48 1.27
CA PRO A 254 18.58 17.57 2.30
C PRO A 254 17.06 17.75 2.49
N LEU A 255 16.34 16.65 2.60
CA LEU A 255 14.92 16.64 2.95
C LEU A 255 14.80 16.81 4.46
N THR A 256 14.33 17.99 4.85
CA THR A 256 14.18 18.46 6.22
C THR A 256 12.76 18.99 6.43
N SER A 257 12.22 18.81 7.64
CA SER A 257 10.93 19.33 8.08
C SER A 257 10.86 19.29 9.61
N ARG A 258 9.87 19.95 10.22
CA ARG A 258 9.64 19.84 11.67
C ARG A 258 8.73 18.66 11.96
N PHE A 259 9.08 17.90 12.98
CA PHE A 259 8.27 16.76 13.42
C PHE A 259 8.01 16.80 14.91
N ALA A 260 6.85 16.29 15.30
CA ALA A 260 6.53 15.99 16.69
C ALA A 260 6.09 14.53 16.80
N ALA A 261 6.48 13.88 17.89
CA ALA A 261 6.03 12.54 18.24
C ALA A 261 5.51 12.50 19.67
N VAL A 262 4.29 11.96 19.85
CA VAL A 262 3.64 11.84 21.16
C VAL A 262 2.91 10.51 21.28
N ARG A 263 2.78 9.99 22.50
CA ARG A 263 2.07 8.72 22.77
C ARG A 263 0.58 8.99 22.94
N VAL A 264 -0.24 8.31 22.14
CA VAL A 264 -1.70 8.48 22.10
C VAL A 264 -2.40 7.12 22.10
N HIS A 265 -3.71 7.10 22.33
CA HIS A 265 -4.53 5.92 22.04
C HIS A 265 -5.47 6.22 20.87
N PRO A 266 -5.55 5.36 19.83
CA PRO A 266 -6.55 5.55 18.78
C PRO A 266 -7.96 5.49 19.35
N ALA A 267 -8.81 6.45 18.97
CA ALA A 267 -10.19 6.54 19.44
C ALA A 267 -11.16 6.12 18.34
N HIS A 268 -11.55 4.84 18.32
CA HIS A 268 -12.51 4.32 17.36
C HIS A 268 -13.43 3.29 17.98
N ARG A 269 -14.73 3.63 18.00
CA ARG A 269 -15.80 2.86 18.66
C ARG A 269 -15.42 2.43 20.07
N ASP A 270 -14.74 3.31 20.82
CA ASP A 270 -14.26 2.96 22.17
C ASP A 270 -15.42 2.70 23.13
N ASN A 271 -16.57 3.33 22.90
CA ASN A 271 -17.83 3.07 23.58
C ASN A 271 -18.41 1.67 23.33
N GLU A 272 -17.82 0.89 22.42
CA GLU A 272 -18.13 -0.52 22.16
C GLU A 272 -17.05 -1.46 22.72
N ARG A 273 -16.02 -0.93 23.40
CA ARG A 273 -14.91 -1.69 23.98
C ARG A 273 -14.95 -1.70 25.50
N ALA A 274 -14.47 -2.78 26.10
CA ALA A 274 -14.25 -2.88 27.54
C ALA A 274 -12.86 -2.38 27.97
N GLU A 275 -11.90 -2.43 27.05
CA GLU A 275 -10.50 -2.09 27.30
C GLU A 275 -10.01 -1.03 26.33
N LEU A 276 -9.17 -0.13 26.84
CA LEU A 276 -8.51 0.89 26.06
C LEU A 276 -7.52 0.22 25.10
N ARG A 277 -7.42 0.74 23.88
CA ARG A 277 -6.43 0.25 22.91
C ARG A 277 -5.01 0.51 23.45
N PRO A 278 -4.00 -0.30 23.09
CA PRO A 278 -2.62 0.01 23.43
C PRO A 278 -2.23 1.42 22.95
N ALA A 279 -1.27 2.03 23.64
CA ALA A 279 -0.72 3.31 23.19
C ALA A 279 0.08 3.11 21.90
N GLU A 280 0.02 4.10 21.02
CA GLU A 280 0.73 4.19 19.75
C GLU A 280 1.45 5.53 19.66
N TRP A 281 2.47 5.62 18.82
CA TRP A 281 3.10 6.89 18.48
C TRP A 281 2.21 7.62 17.47
N LEU A 282 1.82 8.86 17.79
CA LEU A 282 1.39 9.82 16.79
C LEU A 282 2.62 10.61 16.35
N LEU A 283 3.04 10.41 15.10
CA LEU A 283 4.05 11.25 14.43
C LEU A 283 3.31 12.28 13.58
N VAL A 284 3.76 13.53 13.62
CA VAL A 284 3.17 14.63 12.83
C VAL A 284 4.27 15.41 12.14
N GLU A 285 4.06 15.75 10.87
CA GLU A 285 4.91 16.64 10.09
C GLU A 285 4.26 18.01 9.98
N TRP A 286 5.01 19.05 10.33
CA TRP A 286 4.61 20.45 10.15
C TRP A 286 5.74 21.22 9.45
N PRO A 287 5.70 21.30 8.11
CA PRO A 287 6.66 22.10 7.35
C PRO A 287 6.70 23.55 7.85
N GLU A 288 7.84 24.23 7.68
CA GLU A 288 8.03 25.60 8.16
C GLU A 288 7.22 26.62 7.34
N ASP A 289 6.99 26.32 6.06
CA ASP A 289 6.26 27.11 5.08
C ASP A 289 4.75 26.87 5.06
N GLU A 290 4.24 26.02 5.96
CA GLU A 290 2.83 25.65 6.05
C GLU A 290 2.17 26.22 7.31
N ASP A 291 0.99 26.81 7.16
CA ASP A 291 0.23 27.38 8.28
C ASP A 291 -0.29 26.31 9.26
N GLU A 292 -0.36 25.05 8.82
CA GLU A 292 -0.88 23.94 9.60
C GLU A 292 -0.13 22.62 9.36
N PRO A 293 -0.17 21.65 10.30
CA PRO A 293 0.48 20.36 10.10
C PRO A 293 -0.16 19.58 8.96
N THR A 294 0.67 19.00 8.09
CA THR A 294 0.25 18.48 6.78
C THR A 294 0.13 16.96 6.73
N LYS A 295 0.95 16.23 7.51
CA LYS A 295 0.94 14.75 7.51
C LYS A 295 0.97 14.19 8.93
N TYR A 296 0.32 13.04 9.08
CA TYR A 296 0.06 12.39 10.35
C TYR A 296 0.24 10.89 10.19
N TRP A 297 0.87 10.24 11.16
CA TRP A 297 1.03 8.78 11.19
C TRP A 297 0.74 8.22 12.58
N LEU A 298 0.17 7.03 12.62
CA LEU A 298 0.17 6.16 13.79
C LEU A 298 1.24 5.09 13.65
N SER A 299 1.98 4.80 14.72
CA SER A 299 3.05 3.82 14.72
C SER A 299 3.03 2.94 15.97
N THR A 300 3.20 1.64 15.77
CA THR A 300 3.35 0.64 16.85
C THR A 300 4.82 0.30 17.11
N LEU A 301 5.76 1.12 16.63
CA LEU A 301 7.17 0.98 17.01
C LEU A 301 7.34 1.11 18.54
N PRO A 302 8.39 0.49 19.12
CA PRO A 302 8.65 0.54 20.56
C PRO A 302 8.62 1.97 21.13
N ASP A 303 8.24 2.11 22.39
CA ASP A 303 8.24 3.41 23.09
C ASP A 303 9.65 3.98 23.35
N THR A 304 10.69 3.17 23.15
CA THR A 304 12.10 3.59 23.15
C THR A 304 12.59 4.10 21.78
N THR A 305 11.74 4.10 20.75
CA THR A 305 12.14 4.50 19.39
C THR A 305 12.43 6.01 19.34
N SER A 306 13.57 6.38 18.74
CA SER A 306 13.94 7.79 18.58
C SER A 306 13.02 8.50 17.57
N LEU A 307 12.96 9.84 17.65
CA LEU A 307 12.22 10.63 16.66
C LEU A 307 12.79 10.43 15.24
N ASP A 308 14.12 10.37 15.11
CA ASP A 308 14.79 10.17 13.83
C ASP A 308 14.43 8.82 13.19
N ASP A 309 14.37 7.76 13.99
CA ASP A 309 13.98 6.42 13.51
C ASP A 309 12.49 6.37 13.13
N LEU A 310 11.62 7.05 13.89
CA LEU A 310 10.20 7.20 13.54
C LEU A 310 10.04 7.90 12.20
N VAL A 311 10.72 9.03 12.00
CA VAL A 311 10.68 9.82 10.77
C VAL A 311 11.27 9.02 9.61
N GLY A 312 12.45 8.42 9.78
CA GLY A 312 13.11 7.60 8.76
C GLY A 312 12.22 6.43 8.31
N THR A 313 11.56 5.76 9.25
CA THR A 313 10.63 4.66 8.95
C THR A 313 9.36 5.16 8.24
N ALA A 314 8.73 6.23 8.75
CA ALA A 314 7.53 6.81 8.15
C ALA A 314 7.76 7.28 6.70
N LYS A 315 8.96 7.80 6.42
CA LYS A 315 9.35 8.26 5.08
C LYS A 315 9.76 7.13 4.15
N GLY A 316 9.90 5.89 4.63
CA GLY A 316 10.31 4.72 3.83
C GLY A 316 9.41 4.40 2.62
N ARG A 317 8.16 4.88 2.59
CA ARG A 317 7.21 4.66 1.48
C ARG A 317 7.64 5.23 0.14
N TRP A 318 8.55 6.21 0.11
CA TRP A 318 8.99 6.87 -1.13
C TRP A 318 9.50 5.89 -2.20
N ARG A 319 10.02 4.72 -1.79
CA ARG A 319 10.53 3.68 -2.72
C ARG A 319 9.42 3.13 -3.60
N ILE A 320 8.25 2.85 -3.02
CA ILE A 320 7.12 2.31 -3.78
C ILE A 320 6.58 3.33 -4.79
N GLU A 321 6.59 4.62 -4.45
CA GLU A 321 6.19 5.68 -5.38
C GLU A 321 7.09 5.66 -6.62
N ARG A 322 8.40 5.47 -6.41
CA ARG A 322 9.37 5.28 -7.49
C ARG A 322 9.12 3.98 -8.27
N ASP A 323 8.91 2.86 -7.59
CA ASP A 323 8.65 1.57 -8.23
C ASP A 323 7.42 1.62 -9.12
N TYR A 324 6.34 2.29 -8.68
CA TYR A 324 5.14 2.43 -9.49
C TYR A 324 5.34 3.34 -10.69
N LEU A 325 6.16 4.38 -10.56
CA LEU A 325 6.56 5.20 -11.70
C LEU A 325 7.32 4.33 -12.71
N GLU A 326 8.32 3.56 -12.28
CA GLU A 326 9.08 2.65 -13.15
C GLU A 326 8.16 1.57 -13.76
N LEU A 327 7.34 0.88 -12.95
CA LEU A 327 6.39 -0.15 -13.41
C LEU A 327 5.41 0.39 -14.44
N LYS A 328 4.95 1.64 -14.31
CA LYS A 328 4.04 2.26 -15.29
C LYS A 328 4.77 2.74 -16.53
N GLN A 329 5.85 3.50 -16.37
CA GLN A 329 6.55 4.18 -17.46
C GLN A 329 7.41 3.19 -18.25
N GLU A 330 8.23 2.41 -17.55
CA GLU A 330 9.18 1.49 -18.18
C GLU A 330 8.57 0.13 -18.46
N PHE A 331 7.83 -0.46 -17.51
CA PHE A 331 7.31 -1.84 -17.66
C PHE A 331 5.89 -1.91 -18.20
N GLY A 332 5.21 -0.77 -18.36
CA GLY A 332 3.92 -0.69 -19.01
C GLY A 332 2.74 -1.26 -18.21
N LEU A 333 2.80 -1.28 -16.87
CA LEU A 333 1.70 -1.72 -16.02
C LEU A 333 0.38 -0.98 -16.34
N GLY A 334 0.47 0.29 -16.74
CA GLY A 334 -0.68 1.11 -17.17
C GLY A 334 -1.19 0.82 -18.58
N HIS A 335 -0.42 0.13 -19.42
CA HIS A 335 -0.64 -0.01 -20.86
C HIS A 335 -1.52 -1.21 -21.25
N TYR A 336 -1.99 -2.01 -20.29
CA TYR A 336 -2.88 -3.13 -20.59
C TYR A 336 -4.23 -2.66 -21.13
N GLU A 337 -4.56 -2.99 -22.37
CA GLU A 337 -5.83 -2.59 -23.03
C GLU A 337 -6.87 -3.72 -23.06
N GLY A 338 -6.51 -4.91 -22.57
CA GLY A 338 -7.44 -6.02 -22.49
C GLY A 338 -8.57 -5.79 -21.46
N ARG A 339 -9.62 -6.60 -21.60
CA ARG A 339 -10.87 -6.43 -20.82
C ARG A 339 -11.07 -7.50 -19.75
N GLY A 340 -10.27 -8.56 -19.75
CA GLY A 340 -10.50 -9.73 -18.92
C GLY A 340 -9.79 -9.65 -17.56
N TRP A 341 -10.40 -10.27 -16.54
CA TRP A 341 -9.82 -10.44 -15.21
C TRP A 341 -8.46 -11.13 -15.26
N ARG A 342 -8.41 -12.31 -15.88
CA ARG A 342 -7.18 -13.10 -16.03
C ARG A 342 -6.09 -12.30 -16.74
N GLY A 343 -6.43 -11.71 -17.89
CA GLY A 343 -5.45 -11.01 -18.69
C GLY A 343 -4.84 -9.78 -18.01
N PHE A 344 -5.59 -9.10 -17.13
CA PHE A 344 -5.04 -8.05 -16.29
C PHE A 344 -3.97 -8.59 -15.32
N HIS A 345 -4.30 -9.64 -14.56
CA HIS A 345 -3.40 -10.21 -13.56
C HIS A 345 -2.17 -10.83 -14.22
N HIS A 346 -2.35 -11.43 -15.39
CA HIS A 346 -1.29 -11.95 -16.21
C HIS A 346 -0.30 -10.87 -16.67
N HIS A 347 -0.82 -9.76 -17.19
CA HIS A 347 -0.02 -8.60 -17.57
C HIS A 347 0.73 -8.01 -16.38
N ALA A 348 0.04 -7.78 -15.26
CA ALA A 348 0.64 -7.25 -14.04
C ALA A 348 1.78 -8.15 -13.53
N THR A 349 1.59 -9.47 -13.57
CA THR A 349 2.61 -10.46 -13.20
C THR A 349 3.85 -10.36 -14.07
N PHE A 350 3.71 -10.21 -15.39
CA PHE A 350 4.87 -10.02 -16.27
C PHE A 350 5.60 -8.69 -16.04
N CYS A 351 4.88 -7.60 -15.80
CA CYS A 351 5.50 -6.33 -15.44
C CYS A 351 6.35 -6.47 -14.17
N ILE A 352 5.81 -7.14 -13.15
CA ILE A 352 6.51 -7.39 -11.87
C ILE A 352 7.69 -8.35 -12.08
N ALA A 353 7.54 -9.40 -12.87
CA ALA A 353 8.62 -10.34 -13.18
C ALA A 353 9.79 -9.65 -13.89
N ALA A 354 9.50 -8.81 -14.89
CA ALA A 354 10.51 -8.05 -15.60
C ALA A 354 11.21 -7.01 -14.69
N TYR A 355 10.44 -6.36 -13.82
CA TYR A 355 10.96 -5.42 -12.83
C TYR A 355 11.90 -6.13 -11.83
N GLY A 356 11.44 -7.24 -11.24
CA GLY A 356 12.26 -8.04 -10.32
C GLY A 356 13.52 -8.59 -10.96
N PHE A 357 13.43 -9.07 -12.21
CA PHE A 357 14.59 -9.54 -12.96
C PHE A 357 15.65 -8.44 -13.11
N LEU A 358 15.26 -7.23 -13.52
CA LEU A 358 16.22 -6.12 -13.68
C LEU A 358 16.78 -5.63 -12.34
N GLY A 359 15.98 -5.62 -11.28
CA GLY A 359 16.43 -5.28 -9.93
C GLY A 359 17.38 -6.31 -9.31
N SER A 360 17.25 -7.58 -9.68
CA SER A 360 18.10 -8.69 -9.18
C SER A 360 19.41 -8.88 -9.94
N CYS A 361 19.54 -8.24 -11.11
CA CYS A 361 20.67 -8.46 -11.99
C CYS A 361 21.93 -7.77 -11.44
N PRO A 362 23.06 -8.47 -11.25
CA PRO A 362 24.33 -7.83 -10.91
C PRO A 362 24.66 -6.78 -11.96
N THR A 363 25.19 -5.63 -11.53
CA THR A 363 25.49 -4.42 -12.32
C THR A 363 26.36 -4.64 -13.58
N GLY A 364 26.82 -5.86 -13.84
CA GLY A 364 27.54 -6.25 -15.07
C GLY A 364 26.67 -6.67 -16.26
N TRP A 365 25.34 -6.81 -16.13
CA TRP A 365 24.51 -7.40 -17.20
C TRP A 365 23.45 -6.50 -17.84
N CYS A 366 23.16 -5.27 -17.34
CA CYS A 366 22.40 -4.28 -18.12
C CYS A 366 22.49 -2.82 -17.60
N ILE A 367 22.80 -1.93 -18.55
CA ILE A 367 22.46 -0.49 -18.67
C ILE A 367 23.16 0.47 -17.70
N SER A 368 24.24 1.08 -18.18
CA SER A 368 24.67 2.41 -17.72
C SER A 368 23.53 3.41 -17.96
N PRO A 369 23.17 4.25 -16.99
CA PRO A 369 22.20 5.33 -17.25
C PRO A 369 22.75 6.25 -18.34
N PRO A 370 21.93 6.72 -19.30
CA PRO A 370 22.35 7.79 -20.17
C PRO A 370 22.62 9.04 -19.33
N VAL A 371 23.74 9.70 -19.63
CA VAL A 371 24.20 10.97 -19.05
C VAL A 371 23.14 12.06 -19.21
#